data_AF-A0A354BP98-F1
#
_entry.id   AF-A0A354BP98-F1
#
_cell.length_a   1.000
_cell.length_b   1.000
_cell.length_c   1.000
_cell.angle_alpha   90.00
_cell.angle_beta   90.00
_cell.angle_gamma   90.00
#
_symmetry.space_group_name_H-M   'P 1'
#
loop_
_entity.id
_entity.type
_entity.pdbx_description
1 polymer ?
#
loop_
_entity_poly.entity_id
_entity_poly.type
_entity_poly.pdbx_seq_one_letter_code
_entity_poly.pdbx_strand_id
1 'polypeptide(L)' 'MQRARQVDQSCQQIIRQRTARWKAADGYRLACAPDVKRMCPTVEPGEGRILTCLQEHEQDLSETCYQSLPKGQLHFRN' A
#
# COMPACT_ATOMS: atom_id res chain seq x y z
N MET A 1 19.57 5.59 1.51
CA MET A 1 19.39 4.99 0.17
C MET A 1 20.45 3.92 -0.19
N GLN A 2 20.97 3.12 0.76
CA GLN A 2 22.05 2.13 0.47
C GLN A 2 21.71 0.66 0.82
N ARG A 3 20.60 0.41 1.56
CA ARG A 3 20.18 -0.95 1.95
C ARG A 3 19.77 -1.85 0.77
N ALA A 4 19.48 -1.28 -0.40
CA ALA A 4 19.09 -2.04 -1.59
C ALA A 4 20.27 -2.67 -2.36
N ARG A 5 21.51 -2.23 -2.13
CA ARG A 5 22.70 -2.71 -2.87
C ARG A 5 23.32 -3.99 -2.31
N GLN A 6 23.09 -4.28 -1.03
CA GLN A 6 23.67 -5.42 -0.32
C GLN A 6 22.84 -6.71 -0.44
N VAL A 7 21.64 -6.62 -1.00
CA VAL A 7 20.90 -7.81 -1.40
C VAL A 7 21.62 -8.44 -2.59
N ASP A 8 21.87 -9.74 -2.55
CA ASP A 8 22.54 -10.48 -3.63
C ASP A 8 21.88 -10.18 -4.99
N GLN A 9 22.66 -10.03 -6.07
CA GLN A 9 22.13 -9.64 -7.39
C GLN A 9 21.08 -10.62 -7.93
N SER A 10 21.20 -11.91 -7.61
CA SER A 10 20.20 -12.92 -7.98
C SER A 10 18.92 -12.76 -7.16
N CYS A 11 19.04 -12.46 -5.86
CA CYS A 11 17.91 -12.11 -5.00
C CYS A 11 17.27 -10.78 -5.40
N GLN A 12 18.06 -9.79 -5.87
CA GLN A 12 17.54 -8.53 -6.39
C GLN A 12 16.66 -8.76 -7.61
N GLN A 13 17.02 -9.69 -8.50
CA GLN A 13 16.20 -10.00 -9.67
C GLN A 13 14.84 -10.59 -9.28
N ILE A 14 14.82 -11.52 -8.31
CA ILE A 14 13.58 -12.10 -7.76
C ILE A 14 12.72 -11.02 -7.10
N ILE A 15 13.34 -10.13 -6.30
CA ILE A 15 12.64 -9.02 -5.66
C ILE A 15 12.08 -8.07 -6.72
N ARG A 16 12.88 -7.63 -7.71
CA ARG A 16 12.42 -6.75 -8.80
C ARG A 16 11.22 -7.33 -9.54
N GLN A 17 11.23 -8.62 -9.86
CA GLN A 17 10.12 -9.29 -10.53
C GLN A 17 8.85 -9.35 -9.65
N ARG A 18 9.01 -9.49 -8.33
CA ARG A 18 7.89 -9.56 -7.37
C ARG A 18 7.37 -8.19 -6.92
N THR A 19 8.24 -7.17 -6.84
CA THR A 19 7.92 -5.81 -6.40
C THR A 19 7.62 -4.86 -7.56
N ALA A 20 7.77 -5.29 -8.82
CA ALA A 20 7.40 -4.51 -10.01
C ALA A 20 5.91 -4.16 -10.08
N ARG A 21 5.04 -4.82 -9.30
CA ARG A 21 3.61 -4.52 -9.22
C ARG A 21 3.28 -3.23 -8.45
N TRP A 22 4.27 -2.54 -7.90
CA TRP A 22 4.03 -1.61 -6.79
C TRP A 22 4.26 -0.12 -7.09
N LYS A 23 4.46 0.27 -8.35
CA LYS A 23 4.67 1.69 -8.68
C LYS A 23 3.43 2.51 -9.02
N ALA A 24 2.24 1.94 -9.14
CA ALA A 24 1.04 2.76 -9.34
C ALA A 24 -0.23 1.95 -9.08
N ALA A 25 -0.77 2.03 -7.87
CA ALA A 25 -2.17 1.71 -7.66
C ALA A 25 -2.76 2.67 -6.62
N ASP A 26 -2.54 3.97 -6.81
CA ASP A 26 -3.33 5.01 -6.14
C ASP A 26 -4.79 5.04 -6.62
N GLY A 27 -5.20 4.10 -7.47
CA GLY A 27 -6.57 3.97 -7.98
C GLY A 27 -7.61 3.74 -6.88
N TYR A 28 -7.23 3.18 -5.73
CA TYR A 28 -8.13 3.05 -4.59
C TYR A 28 -8.50 4.42 -3.99
N ARG A 29 -7.70 5.48 -4.18
CA ARG A 29 -7.94 6.78 -3.53
C ARG A 29 -9.28 7.40 -3.91
N LEU A 30 -9.75 7.17 -5.13
CA LEU A 30 -11.05 7.69 -5.59
C LEU A 30 -12.20 6.89 -4.97
N ALA A 31 -12.12 5.57 -4.99
CA ALA A 31 -13.11 4.68 -4.39
C ALA A 31 -13.21 4.85 -2.87
N CYS A 32 -12.06 5.06 -2.22
CA CYS A 32 -11.92 5.22 -0.78
C CYS A 32 -11.98 6.67 -0.29
N ALA A 33 -12.10 7.67 -1.17
CA ALA A 33 -12.16 9.08 -0.78
C ALA A 33 -13.16 9.39 0.37
N PRO A 34 -14.41 8.84 0.36
CA PRO A 34 -15.33 9.08 1.47
C PRO A 34 -14.88 8.39 2.76
N ASP A 35 -14.35 7.17 2.67
CA ASP A 35 -13.88 6.41 3.83
C ASP A 35 -12.60 7.00 4.42
N VAL A 36 -11.69 7.52 3.60
CA VAL A 36 -10.50 8.25 4.06
C VAL A 36 -10.90 9.49 4.84
N LYS A 37 -11.89 10.26 4.38
CA LYS A 37 -12.38 11.43 5.13
C LYS A 37 -13.05 11.06 6.45
N ARG A 38 -13.69 9.89 6.51
CA ARG A 38 -14.45 9.43 7.69
C ARG A 38 -13.56 8.74 8.73
N MET A 39 -12.64 7.88 8.28
CA MET A 39 -11.81 7.00 9.12
C MET A 39 -10.38 7.53 9.29
N CYS A 40 -9.84 8.22 8.28
CA CYS A 40 -8.45 8.69 8.25
C CYS A 40 -8.32 10.22 8.11
N PRO A 41 -9.12 11.06 8.82
CA PRO A 41 -9.13 12.52 8.60
C PRO A 41 -7.81 13.21 8.98
N THR A 42 -7.04 12.62 9.89
CA THR A 42 -5.76 13.15 10.39
C THR A 42 -4.55 12.58 9.65
N VAL A 43 -4.77 11.69 8.68
CA VAL A 43 -3.69 11.00 7.98
C VAL A 43 -3.27 11.81 6.77
N GLU A 44 -2.03 12.30 6.79
CA GLU A 44 -1.49 13.06 5.67
C GLU A 44 -1.28 12.17 4.42
N PRO A 45 -1.70 12.64 3.23
CA PRO A 45 -1.45 11.94 1.98
C PRO A 45 0.06 11.85 1.69
N GLY A 46 0.56 10.63 1.52
CA GLY A 46 1.97 10.37 1.24
C GLY A 46 2.41 9.01 1.77
N GLU A 47 3.47 8.45 1.16
CA GLU A 47 4.19 7.26 1.65
C GLU A 47 3.33 6.01 1.96
N GLY A 48 2.11 5.93 1.41
CA GLY A 48 1.19 4.82 1.71
C GLY A 48 0.54 4.88 3.10
N ARG A 49 0.61 6.03 3.81
CA ARG A 49 -0.03 6.20 5.12
C ARG A 49 -1.56 6.03 5.07
N ILE A 50 -2.19 6.62 4.06
CA ILE A 50 -3.64 6.45 3.84
C ILE A 50 -3.99 4.99 3.62
N LEU A 51 -3.20 4.26 2.84
CA LEU A 51 -3.41 2.83 2.60
C LEU A 51 -3.33 2.04 3.92
N THR A 52 -2.35 2.38 4.76
CA THR A 52 -2.17 1.73 6.07
C THR A 52 -3.37 1.96 6.97
N CYS A 53 -3.83 3.22 7.08
CA CYS A 53 -5.03 3.54 7.87
C CYS A 53 -6.28 2.84 7.32
N LEU A 54 -6.47 2.79 6.01
CA LEU A 54 -7.58 2.05 5.41
C LEU A 54 -7.47 0.53 5.68
N GLN A 55 -6.26 -0.04 5.67
CA GLN A 55 -6.05 -1.45 6.01
C GLN A 55 -6.35 -1.74 7.49
N GLU A 56 -6.00 -0.83 8.40
CA GLU A 56 -6.36 -0.95 9.83
C GLU A 56 -7.88 -0.90 10.04
N HIS A 57 -8.58 -0.11 9.22
CA HIS A 57 -10.03 0.02 9.25
C HIS A 57 -10.74 -0.85 8.20
N GLU A 58 -10.10 -1.90 7.65
CA GLU A 58 -10.62 -2.65 6.49
C GLU A 58 -12.02 -3.25 6.70
N GLN A 59 -12.38 -3.53 7.96
CA GLN A 59 -13.68 -4.05 8.37
C GLN A 59 -14.79 -3.00 8.36
N ASP A 60 -14.42 -1.73 8.51
CA ASP A 60 -15.33 -0.57 8.59
C ASP A 60 -15.40 0.22 7.27
N LEU A 61 -14.70 -0.23 6.22
CA LEU A 61 -14.71 0.39 4.91
C LEU A 61 -15.98 0.05 4.12
N SER A 62 -16.33 0.93 3.18
CA SER A 62 -17.30 0.57 2.15
C SER A 62 -16.80 -0.60 1.30
N GLU A 63 -17.72 -1.43 0.84
CA GLU A 63 -17.40 -2.59 -0.01
C GLU A 63 -16.61 -2.17 -1.26
N THR A 64 -16.99 -1.06 -1.88
CA THR A 64 -16.30 -0.46 -3.04
C THR A 64 -14.85 -0.11 -2.73
N CYS A 65 -14.59 0.48 -1.56
CA CYS A 65 -13.24 0.82 -1.13
C CYS A 65 -12.45 -0.46 -0.84
N TYR A 66 -13.01 -1.40 -0.08
CA TYR A 66 -12.37 -2.67 0.28
C TYR A 66 -11.98 -3.53 -0.93
N GLN A 67 -12.81 -3.54 -1.98
CA GLN A 67 -12.49 -4.22 -3.24
C GLN A 67 -11.38 -3.51 -4.03
N SER A 68 -11.29 -2.19 -3.92
CA SER A 68 -10.30 -1.37 -4.62
C SER A 68 -8.94 -1.35 -3.94
N LEU A 69 -8.86 -1.74 -2.66
CA LEU A 69 -7.61 -1.76 -1.92
C LEU A 69 -6.61 -2.76 -2.51
N PRO A 70 -5.32 -2.38 -2.64
CA PRO A 70 -4.27 -3.31 -3.03
C PRO A 70 -4.03 -4.35 -1.93
N LYS A 71 -4.60 -5.55 -2.10
CA LYS A 71 -4.37 -6.70 -1.23
C LYS A 71 -3.09 -7.41 -1.66
N GLY A 72 -2.08 -7.44 -0.78
CA GLY A 72 -0.83 -8.14 -1.05
C GLY A 72 0.43 -7.28 -0.96
N GLN A 73 0.54 -6.45 0.07
CA GLN A 73 1.84 -5.90 0.44
C GLN A 73 2.69 -7.03 1.03
N LEU A 74 3.81 -7.33 0.37
CA LEU A 74 4.92 -8.04 1.03
C LEU A 74 5.50 -7.09 2.07
N HIS A 75 4.92 -7.14 3.28
CA HIS A 75 5.48 -6.45 4.43
C HIS A 75 6.75 -7.22 4.82
N PHE A 76 7.91 -6.76 4.35
CA PHE A 76 9.19 -7.21 4.90
C PHE A 76 9.28 -6.67 6.32
N ARG A 77 8.72 -7.42 7.27
CA ARG A 77 8.86 -7.20 8.70
C ARG A 77 10.34 -7.38 9.04
N ASN A 78 10.99 -6.29 9.45
CA ASN A 78 12.39 -6.28 9.87
C ASN A 78 12.56 -6.96 11.22
#